data_AF-A0A9X1D999-F1
#
_entry.id   AF-A0A9X1D999-F1
#
_cell.length_a   1.000
_cell.length_b   1.000
_cell.length_c   1.000
_cell.angle_alpha   90.00
_cell.angle_beta   90.00
_cell.angle_gamma   90.00
#
_symmetry.space_group_name_H-M   'P 1'
#
loop_
_entity.id
_entity.type
_entity.pdbx_description
1 polymer ?
#
loop_
_entity_poly.entity_id
_entity_poly.type
_entity_poly.pdbx_seq_one_letter_code
_entity_poly.pdbx_strand_id
1 'polypeptide(L)'
;MRFARILALLLVAATLGISGYLLYKMSFAWLHLIPANIGALGSLYFWRKPPKRKKARKAAALASVCVVPFMGASAVASLYVSPMPVWPVFLSLAALAVMVAVVAIMRIERKQAHVWADYYSDVA
;
A
#
# COMPACT_ATOMS: atom_id res chain seq x y z
N MET A 1 12.31 -3.57 -7.96
CA MET A 1 10.91 -4.01 -8.07
C MET A 1 10.61 -5.20 -7.16
N ARG A 2 11.44 -6.26 -7.11
CA ARG A 2 11.20 -7.40 -6.20
C ARG A 2 11.02 -6.98 -4.73
N PHE A 3 11.90 -6.12 -4.20
CA PHE A 3 11.82 -5.63 -2.83
C PHE A 3 10.56 -4.79 -2.51
N ALA A 4 10.24 -3.78 -3.34
CA ALA A 4 9.03 -2.96 -3.18
C ALA A 4 7.74 -3.81 -3.28
N ARG A 5 7.76 -4.85 -4.12
CA ARG A 5 6.68 -5.84 -4.21
C ARG A 5 6.56 -6.66 -2.92
N ILE A 6 7.67 -7.14 -2.36
CA ILE A 6 7.66 -7.89 -1.09
C ILE A 6 7.12 -7.00 0.04
N LEU A 7 7.55 -5.75 0.11
CA LEU A 7 7.04 -4.75 1.06
C LEU A 7 5.54 -4.50 0.89
N ALA A 8 5.05 -4.34 -0.34
CA ALA A 8 3.62 -4.18 -0.60
C ALA A 8 2.83 -5.45 -0.22
N LEU A 9 3.36 -6.64 -0.50
CA LEU A 9 2.73 -7.90 -0.10
C LEU A 9 2.71 -8.07 1.43
N LEU A 10 3.78 -7.67 2.12
CA LEU A 10 3.83 -7.64 3.59
C LEU A 10 2.82 -6.67 4.18
N LEU A 11 2.67 -5.47 3.60
CA LEU A 11 1.63 -4.52 3.99
C LEU A 11 0.25 -5.15 3.86
N VAL A 12 -0.05 -5.81 2.74
CA VAL A 12 -1.34 -6.47 2.54
C VAL A 12 -1.55 -7.61 3.53
N ALA A 13 -0.55 -8.47 3.74
CA ALA A 13 -0.63 -9.55 4.71
C ALA A 13 -0.86 -9.04 6.14
N ALA A 14 -0.16 -7.96 6.54
CA ALA A 14 -0.34 -7.33 7.83
C ALA A 14 -1.75 -6.73 7.98
N THR A 15 -2.23 -6.00 6.97
CA THR A 15 -3.57 -5.41 6.99
C THR A 15 -4.67 -6.47 7.08
N LEU A 16 -4.57 -7.57 6.31
CA LEU A 16 -5.54 -8.67 6.37
C LEU A 16 -5.46 -9.43 7.70
N GLY A 17 -4.26 -9.65 8.24
CA GLY A 17 -4.07 -10.29 9.55
C GLY A 17 -4.68 -9.48 10.69
N ILE A 18 -4.45 -8.16 10.68
CA ILE A 18 -5.02 -7.23 11.67
C ILE A 18 -6.54 -7.15 11.51
N SER A 19 -7.04 -7.05 10.27
CA SER A 19 -8.48 -7.06 9.99
C SER A 19 -9.15 -8.35 10.47
N GLY A 20 -8.54 -9.52 10.21
CA GLY A 20 -9.05 -10.81 10.67
C GLY A 20 -9.05 -10.93 12.20
N TYR A 21 -7.99 -10.47 12.86
CA TYR A 21 -7.90 -10.44 14.33
C TYR A 21 -8.97 -9.54 14.95
N LEU A 22 -9.14 -8.34 14.41
CA LEU A 22 -10.13 -7.37 14.90
C LEU A 22 -11.56 -7.85 14.65
N LEU A 23 -11.85 -8.51 13.53
CA LEU A 23 -13.15 -9.11 13.28
C LEU A 23 -13.46 -10.27 14.23
N TYR A 24 -12.46 -11.08 14.57
CA TYR A 24 -12.62 -12.15 15.55
C TYR A 24 -12.91 -11.63 16.96
N LYS A 25 -12.27 -10.51 17.35
CA LYS A 25 -12.46 -9.89 18.67
C LYS A 25 -13.69 -8.98 18.76
N MET A 26 -14.07 -8.32 17.67
CA MET A 26 -15.11 -7.30 17.63
C MET A 26 -15.82 -7.31 16.27
N SER A 27 -17.02 -7.89 16.20
CA SER A 27 -17.79 -7.97 14.95
C SER A 27 -18.15 -6.59 14.36
N PHE A 28 -18.30 -5.57 15.20
CA PHE A 28 -18.56 -4.18 14.79
C PHE A 28 -17.32 -3.49 14.18
N ALA A 29 -16.14 -4.10 14.26
CA ALA A 29 -14.91 -3.53 13.70
C ALA A 29 -14.96 -3.37 12.17
N TRP A 30 -15.85 -4.10 11.50
CA TRP A 30 -16.05 -4.01 10.05
C TRP A 30 -16.23 -2.57 9.55
N LEU A 31 -16.95 -1.72 10.31
CA LEU A 31 -17.24 -0.33 9.92
C LEU A 31 -16.00 0.53 9.70
N HIS A 32 -14.93 0.34 10.48
CA HIS A 32 -13.69 1.09 10.34
C HIS A 32 -12.61 0.31 9.56
N LEU A 33 -12.84 -0.96 9.23
CA LEU A 33 -11.91 -1.81 8.48
C LEU A 33 -12.08 -1.74 6.95
N ILE A 34 -13.27 -1.35 6.47
CA ILE A 34 -13.56 -1.26 5.02
C ILE A 34 -12.54 -0.38 4.26
N PRO A 35 -12.22 0.85 4.70
CA PRO A 35 -11.29 1.71 3.95
C PRO A 35 -9.89 1.10 3.83
N ALA A 36 -9.31 0.63 4.95
CA ALA A 36 -8.00 -0.04 4.98
C ALA A 36 -7.94 -1.25 4.05
N ASN A 37 -8.97 -2.11 4.04
CA ASN A 37 -9.00 -3.30 3.19
C ASN A 37 -9.10 -2.94 1.70
N ILE A 38 -9.90 -1.93 1.33
CA ILE A 38 -9.98 -1.44 -0.06
C ILE A 38 -8.62 -0.90 -0.52
N GLY A 39 -7.97 -0.08 0.32
CA GLY A 39 -6.64 0.46 0.01
C GLY A 39 -5.59 -0.64 -0.16
N ALA A 40 -5.56 -1.62 0.75
CA ALA A 40 -4.64 -2.75 0.69
C ALA A 40 -4.85 -3.60 -0.58
N LEU A 41 -6.09 -3.99 -0.87
CA LEU A 41 -6.42 -4.80 -2.06
C LEU A 41 -6.18 -4.04 -3.36
N GLY A 42 -6.49 -2.75 -3.41
CA GLY A 42 -6.20 -1.88 -4.54
C GLY A 42 -4.70 -1.83 -4.85
N SER A 43 -3.85 -1.80 -3.82
CA SER A 43 -2.40 -1.87 -4.00
C SER A 43 -1.95 -3.21 -4.59
N LEU A 44 -2.56 -4.33 -4.16
CA LEU A 44 -2.20 -5.67 -4.60
C LEU A 44 -2.36 -5.83 -6.12
N TYR A 45 -3.38 -5.20 -6.71
CA TYR A 45 -3.62 -5.21 -8.16
C TYR A 45 -2.40 -4.73 -8.96
N PHE A 46 -1.77 -3.63 -8.52
CA PHE A 46 -0.61 -3.04 -9.20
C PHE A 46 0.70 -3.81 -8.96
N TRP A 47 0.80 -4.53 -7.84
CA TRP A 47 1.99 -5.28 -7.47
C TRP A 47 1.95 -6.77 -7.84
N ARG A 48 0.79 -7.28 -8.30
CA ARG A 48 0.61 -8.68 -8.76
C ARG A 48 1.56 -9.05 -9.91
N LYS A 49 1.74 -8.15 -10.88
CA LYS A 49 2.71 -8.32 -11.99
C LYS A 49 3.71 -7.17 -11.99
N PRO A 50 5.02 -7.42 -12.15
CA PRO A 50 6.01 -6.34 -12.20
C PRO A 50 5.74 -5.45 -13.43
N PRO A 51 5.53 -4.13 -13.24
CA PRO A 51 5.26 -3.24 -14.36
C PRO A 51 6.48 -3.13 -15.29
N LYS A 52 6.32 -3.64 -16.51
CA LYS A 52 7.38 -3.62 -17.54
C LYS A 52 7.57 -2.21 -18.12
N ARG A 53 6.47 -1.49 -18.41
CA ARG A 53 6.45 -0.16 -19.07
C ARG A 53 6.60 1.02 -18.10
N LYS A 54 7.20 2.13 -18.58
CA LYS A 54 7.47 3.39 -17.83
C LYS A 54 6.18 3.97 -17.20
N LYS A 55 5.06 4.00 -17.94
CA LYS A 55 3.73 4.46 -17.46
C LYS A 55 3.17 3.58 -16.32
N ALA A 56 3.28 2.25 -16.44
CA ALA A 56 2.77 1.30 -15.44
C ALA A 56 3.56 1.37 -14.11
N ARG A 57 4.84 1.77 -14.16
CA ARG A 57 5.65 2.00 -12.97
C ARG A 57 5.15 3.22 -12.18
N LYS A 58 4.86 4.34 -12.87
CA LYS A 58 4.28 5.53 -12.24
C LYS A 58 2.91 5.24 -11.63
N ALA A 59 2.07 4.48 -12.31
CA ALA A 59 0.77 4.05 -11.79
C ALA A 59 0.91 3.21 -10.49
N ALA A 60 1.87 2.30 -10.42
CA ALA A 60 2.12 1.52 -9.21
C ALA A 60 2.62 2.38 -8.03
N ALA A 61 3.40 3.43 -8.28
CA ALA A 61 3.81 4.37 -7.25
C ALA A 61 2.64 5.25 -6.77
N LEU A 62 1.82 5.76 -7.68
CA LEU A 62 0.61 6.50 -7.33
C LEU A 62 -0.35 5.63 -6.52
N ALA A 63 -0.54 4.37 -6.92
CA ALA A 63 -1.35 3.41 -6.17
C ALA A 63 -0.84 3.21 -4.74
N SER A 64 0.49 3.12 -4.53
CA SER A 64 1.05 3.03 -3.17
C SER A 64 0.83 4.28 -2.33
N VAL A 65 0.82 5.48 -2.93
CA VAL A 65 0.50 6.73 -2.23
C VAL A 65 -0.97 6.78 -1.86
N CYS A 66 -1.86 6.31 -2.74
CA CYS A 66 -3.30 6.27 -2.49
C CYS A 66 -3.69 5.36 -1.31
N VAL A 67 -2.88 4.37 -0.91
CA VAL A 67 -3.18 3.51 0.26
C VAL A 67 -3.17 4.28 1.58
N VAL A 68 -2.32 5.30 1.68
CA VAL A 68 -2.11 6.09 2.91
C VAL A 68 -3.39 6.76 3.41
N PRO A 69 -4.14 7.54 2.59
CA PRO A 69 -5.39 8.16 3.04
C PRO A 69 -6.47 7.13 3.41
N PHE A 70 -6.50 5.94 2.79
CA PHE A 70 -7.42 4.88 3.19
C PHE A 70 -7.09 4.33 4.60
N MET A 71 -5.81 4.13 4.90
CA MET A 71 -5.37 3.71 6.24
C MET A 71 -5.62 4.81 7.28
N GLY A 72 -5.40 6.07 6.92
CA GLY A 72 -5.74 7.23 7.74
C GLY A 72 -7.23 7.36 8.02
N ALA A 73 -8.09 7.15 7.02
CA ALA A 73 -9.54 7.14 7.18
C ALA A 73 -10.00 6.04 8.15
N SER A 74 -9.41 4.85 8.07
CA SER A 74 -9.65 3.77 9.04
C SER A 74 -9.19 4.14 10.46
N ALA A 75 -8.06 4.84 10.61
CA ALA A 75 -7.60 5.33 11.91
C ALA A 75 -8.59 6.33 12.50
N VAL A 76 -9.06 7.30 11.72
CA VAL A 76 -10.05 8.29 12.15
C VAL A 76 -11.38 7.62 12.49
N ALA A 77 -11.87 6.72 11.65
CA ALA A 77 -13.10 5.98 11.91
C ALA A 77 -13.02 5.14 13.20
N SER A 78 -11.85 4.57 13.49
CA SER A 78 -11.65 3.81 14.72
C SER A 78 -11.74 4.64 16.00
N LEU A 79 -11.51 5.96 15.95
CA LEU A 79 -11.68 6.86 17.10
C LEU A 79 -13.14 7.04 17.52
N TYR A 80 -14.07 6.97 16.56
CA TYR A 80 -15.50 7.20 16.80
C TYR A 80 -16.28 5.91 17.00
N VAL A 81 -15.79 4.78 16.48
CA VAL A 81 -16.55 3.53 16.39
C VAL A 81 -16.00 2.43 17.30
N SER A 82 -14.71 2.48 17.66
CA SER A 82 -14.10 1.44 18.49
C SER A 82 -14.08 1.81 19.98
N PRO A 83 -14.53 0.94 20.89
CA PRO A 83 -14.38 1.14 22.32
C PRO A 83 -12.94 0.92 22.81
N MET A 84 -12.04 0.40 21.96
CA MET A 84 -10.62 0.24 22.23
C MET A 84 -9.78 1.16 21.32
N PRO A 85 -8.63 1.69 21.79
CA PRO A 85 -7.77 2.56 20.99
C PRO A 85 -6.99 1.76 19.94
N VAL A 86 -7.64 1.43 18.81
CA VAL A 86 -7.05 0.70 17.67
C VAL A 86 -6.38 1.62 16.65
N TRP A 87 -6.68 2.93 16.73
CA TRP A 87 -6.13 3.95 15.84
C TRP A 87 -4.58 3.96 15.73
N PRO A 88 -3.77 3.61 16.76
CA PRO A 88 -2.31 3.56 16.61
C PRO A 88 -1.86 2.44 15.65
N VAL A 89 -2.64 1.35 15.56
CA VAL A 89 -2.37 0.24 14.64
C VAL A 89 -2.61 0.68 13.19
N PHE A 90 -3.68 1.44 12.93
CA PHE A 90 -3.93 1.96 11.60
C PHE A 90 -2.94 3.07 11.20
N LEU A 91 -2.47 3.88 12.15
CA LEU A 91 -1.39 4.84 11.90
C LEU A 91 -0.05 4.16 11.59
N SER A 92 0.29 3.06 12.28
CA SER A 92 1.52 2.32 11.96
C SER A 92 1.43 1.63 10.58
N LEU A 93 0.24 1.13 10.21
CA LEU A 93 -0.04 0.65 8.85
C LEU A 93 0.07 1.77 7.80
N ALA A 94 -0.40 2.98 8.11
CA ALA A 94 -0.27 4.14 7.25
C ALA A 94 1.22 4.54 7.08
N ALA A 95 2.00 4.55 8.16
CA ALA A 95 3.44 4.81 8.10
C ALA A 95 4.20 3.76 7.27
N LEU A 96 3.84 2.49 7.40
CA LEU A 96 4.39 1.41 6.58
C LEU A 96 4.02 1.60 5.11
N ALA A 97 2.77 1.99 4.81
CA ALA A 97 2.34 2.31 3.45
C ALA A 97 3.12 3.49 2.84
N VAL A 98 3.40 4.54 3.63
CA VAL A 98 4.27 5.66 3.22
C VAL A 98 5.68 5.16 2.89
N MET A 99 6.27 4.32 3.74
CA MET A 99 7.59 3.73 3.46
C MET A 99 7.58 2.91 2.16
N VAL A 100 6.55 2.10 1.92
CA VAL A 100 6.40 1.35 0.66
C VAL A 100 6.33 2.31 -0.55
N ALA A 101 5.58 3.40 -0.44
CA ALA A 101 5.44 4.39 -1.49
C ALA A 101 6.77 5.09 -1.80
N VAL A 102 7.50 5.55 -0.78
CA VAL A 102 8.83 6.17 -0.94
C VAL A 102 9.80 5.20 -1.60
N VAL A 103 9.88 3.96 -1.12
CA VAL A 103 10.76 2.93 -1.70
C VAL A 103 10.37 2.61 -3.15
N ALA A 104 9.07 2.62 -3.48
CA ALA A 104 8.60 2.44 -4.84
C ALA A 104 9.02 3.59 -5.75
N ILE A 105 8.86 4.85 -5.32
CA ILE A 105 9.25 6.06 -6.06
C ILE A 105 10.75 6.09 -6.31
N MET A 106 11.58 5.96 -5.25
CA MET A 106 13.04 5.97 -5.36
C MET A 106 13.55 4.89 -6.34
N ARG A 107 12.94 3.70 -6.34
CA ARG A 107 13.29 2.61 -7.26
C ARG A 107 12.92 2.92 -8.71
N ILE A 108 11.86 3.69 -8.95
CA ILE A 108 11.43 4.08 -10.29
C ILE A 108 12.37 5.15 -10.83
N GLU A 109 12.67 6.17 -10.03
CA GLU A 109 13.60 7.23 -10.41
C GLU A 109 14.99 6.68 -10.71
N ARG A 110 15.52 5.78 -9.87
CA ARG A 110 16.80 5.12 -10.13
C ARG A 110 16.82 4.35 -11.45
N LYS A 111 15.68 3.78 -11.88
CA LYS A 111 15.57 3.10 -13.18
C LYS A 111 15.37 4.04 -14.36
N GLN A 112 14.86 5.25 -14.12
CA GLN A 112 14.68 6.28 -15.15
C GLN A 112 15.95 7.09 -15.36
N ALA A 113 16.73 7.33 -14.29
CA ALA A 113 18.00 8.06 -14.33
C ALA A 113 19.17 7.25 -14.93
N HIS A 114 18.95 6.00 -15.34
CA HIS A 114 20.00 5.21 -15.98
C HIS A 114 20.22 5.73 -17.41
N VAL A 115 21.46 6.07 -17.77
CA VAL A 115 21.83 6.72 -19.04
C VAL A 115 21.29 5.97 -20.28
N TRP A 116 21.22 4.64 -20.20
CA TRP A 116 20.73 3.76 -21.27
C TRP A 116 19.22 3.49 -21.23
N ALA A 117 18.46 4.11 -20.32
CA ALA A 117 17.04 3.79 -20.11
C ALA A 117 16.17 4.04 -21.34
N ASP A 118 16.52 5.03 -22.16
CA ASP A 118 15.80 5.35 -23.39
C ASP A 118 16.35 4.55 -24.60
N TYR A 119 17.64 4.18 -24.61
CA TYR A 119 18.21 3.31 -25.66
C TYR A 119 17.52 1.93 -25.73
N TYR A 120 17.18 1.34 -24.58
CA TYR A 120 16.44 0.07 -24.54
C TYR A 120 14.95 0.18 -24.90
N SER A 121 14.37 1.40 -24.95
CA SER A 121 12.99 1.56 -25.44
C SER A 121 12.91 1.74 -26.95
N ASP A 122 14.00 2.17 -27.60
CA ASP A 122 14.03 2.39 -29.05
C ASP A 122 14.41 1.12 -29.83
N VAL A 123 15.03 0.13 -29.18
CA VAL A 123 15.51 -1.12 -29.80
C VAL A 123 14.54 -2.30 -29.61
N ALA A 124 13.45 -2.14 -28.85
CA ALA A 124 12.50 -3.21 -28.50
C ALA A 124 11.08 -2.92 -29.00
#